data_AF-A0A061R6N4-F1
#
_entry.id   AF-A0A061R6N4-F1
#
_cell.length_a   1.000
_cell.length_b   1.000
_cell.length_c   1.000
_cell.angle_alpha   90.00
_cell.angle_beta   90.00
_cell.angle_gamma   90.00
#
_symmetry.space_group_name_H-M   'P 1'
#
loop_
_entity.id
_entity.type
_entity.pdbx_description
1 polymer ?
#
loop_
_entity_poly.entity_id
_entity_poly.type
_entity_poly.pdbx_seq_one_letter_code
_entity_poly.pdbx_strand_id
1 'polypeptide(L)'
;MIMFVPTSKIVTVVQCTFDMSSIKTKAKTDFKQLKMLESHELTTVLGWSIAGVIMALFGVLLAFRAAVKEAEDLFKGIISWLDKISPRALPRTMRMQVHKRQYNNNTSQPDLLDVGLNLVLMIMLIIFSVDQADKVDRAPKLFADIANIDWGGESEFEHKIDSFLSGVEEARELVQVEETFIGISFWILLVCCARLMMYMKVHPRIGSITETFASTANELGNFLFSFGVIYVFLAYVAHVRFGYLYDEFSTIEQSLITLFSILIGDTTPDYYNNIMLCIFIVGFVFICSFSLLNFLLAIVVNGYTKVEEHVLENEVAQNVLEDLVAVLWDTWLWQRHPSWPSRLSLLVELQNRFPEVFMGEEEVFAPLSREVF
;
A
#
# COMPACT_ATOMS: atom_id res chain seq x y z
N MET A 1 22.39 2.62 25.54
CA MET A 1 22.20 3.83 26.38
C MET A 1 20.73 4.21 26.32
N ILE A 2 20.09 4.48 27.45
CA ILE A 2 18.70 4.96 27.49
C ILE A 2 18.72 6.44 27.84
N MET A 3 18.12 7.26 27.00
CA MET A 3 17.93 8.69 27.25
C MET A 3 16.43 8.95 27.38
N PHE A 4 16.03 9.45 28.54
CA PHE A 4 14.68 9.95 28.76
C PHE A 4 14.71 11.47 28.68
N VAL A 5 13.89 12.03 27.80
CA VAL A 5 13.71 13.48 27.68
C VAL A 5 12.32 13.83 28.23
N PRO A 6 12.22 14.35 29.47
CA PRO A 6 10.93 14.59 30.13
C PRO A 6 10.05 15.60 29.37
N THR A 7 10.67 16.55 28.67
CA THR A 7 9.98 17.61 27.93
C THR A 7 9.32 17.12 26.65
N SER A 8 9.94 16.17 25.95
CA SER A 8 9.37 15.57 24.73
C SER A 8 8.59 14.28 25.00
N LYS A 9 8.68 13.71 26.22
CA LYS A 9 8.07 12.42 26.62
C LYS A 9 8.40 11.28 25.64
N ILE A 10 9.55 11.39 24.98
CA ILE A 10 10.09 10.37 24.08
C ILE A 10 11.24 9.69 24.83
N VAL A 11 11.13 8.37 24.95
CA VAL A 11 12.26 7.55 25.36
C VAL A 11 13.06 7.23 24.11
N THR A 12 14.36 7.53 24.15
CA THR A 12 15.29 7.08 23.11
C THR A 12 16.18 6.00 23.68
N VAL A 13 16.08 4.80 23.13
CA VAL A 13 17.03 3.71 23.36
C VAL A 13 18.05 3.74 22.24
N VAL A 14 19.28 4.08 22.58
CA VAL A 14 20.42 4.09 21.67
C VAL A 14 21.12 2.74 21.77
N GLN A 15 21.03 1.96 20.70
CA GLN A 15 21.77 0.72 20.54
C GLN A 15 23.04 0.99 19.72
N CYS A 16 24.19 0.97 20.37
CA CYS A 16 25.48 1.04 19.69
C CYS A 16 26.02 -0.37 19.52
N THR A 17 26.11 -0.83 18.28
CA THR A 17 26.79 -2.09 17.95
C THR A 17 28.17 -1.76 17.41
N PHE A 18 29.19 -2.33 18.05
CA PHE A 18 30.58 -2.16 17.64
C PHE A 18 31.03 -3.46 16.97
N ASP A 19 31.15 -3.43 15.65
CA ASP A 19 31.76 -4.51 14.91
C ASP A 19 33.29 -4.39 15.01
N MET A 20 33.86 -5.25 15.86
CA MET A 20 35.29 -5.37 16.10
C MET A 20 35.95 -6.42 15.19
N SER A 21 35.20 -7.07 14.29
CA SER A 21 35.74 -8.11 13.41
C SER A 21 36.55 -7.55 12.23
N SER A 22 36.32 -6.28 11.88
CA SER A 22 37.04 -5.61 10.80
C SER A 22 38.18 -4.71 11.32
N ILE A 23 39.23 -4.53 10.51
CA ILE A 23 40.46 -3.79 10.86
C ILE A 23 40.15 -2.34 11.31
N LYS A 24 39.05 -1.76 10.84
CA LYS A 24 38.51 -0.50 11.36
C LYS A 24 37.29 -0.82 12.21
N THR A 25 37.26 -0.36 13.46
CA THR A 25 36.05 -0.46 14.29
C THR A 25 34.90 0.22 13.57
N LYS A 26 33.90 -0.55 13.14
CA LYS A 26 32.67 0.00 12.58
C LYS A 26 31.65 0.09 13.71
N ALA A 27 31.15 1.29 13.97
CA ALA A 27 30.07 1.50 14.92
C ALA A 27 28.79 1.73 14.12
N LYS A 28 27.77 0.91 14.38
CA LYS A 28 26.40 1.20 13.93
C LYS A 28 25.59 1.64 15.14
N THR A 29 25.09 2.86 15.09
CA THR A 29 24.25 3.45 16.14
C THR A 29 22.81 3.51 15.65
N ASP A 30 21.95 2.69 16.23
CA ASP A 30 20.52 2.69 15.94
C ASP A 30 19.79 3.45 17.06
N PHE A 31 19.01 4.46 16.68
CA PHE A 31 18.18 5.25 17.58
C PHE A 31 16.75 4.72 17.53
N LYS A 32 16.32 4.03 18.58
CA LYS A 32 14.94 3.57 18.69
C LYS A 32 14.18 4.48 19.62
N GLN A 33 13.02 4.96 19.17
CA GLN A 33 12.23 5.95 19.90
C GLN A 33 10.86 5.39 20.24
N LEU A 34 10.40 5.70 21.46
CA LEU A 34 9.07 5.38 21.93
C LEU A 34 8.42 6.66 22.47
N LYS A 35 7.24 6.99 21.94
CA LYS A 35 6.44 8.11 22.45
C LYS A 35 5.53 7.62 23.57
N MET A 36 5.60 8.26 24.74
CA MET A 36 4.63 8.03 25.81
C MET A 36 3.42 8.94 25.62
N LEU A 37 2.23 8.35 25.52
CA LEU A 37 0.98 9.11 25.37
C LEU A 37 0.44 9.55 26.73
N GLU A 38 -0.16 10.74 26.76
CA GLU A 38 -0.92 11.23 27.91
C GLU A 38 -2.32 10.63 27.95
N SER A 39 -2.95 10.55 29.13
CA SER A 39 -4.28 9.95 29.27
C SER A 39 -5.35 10.61 28.38
N HIS A 40 -5.24 11.91 28.10
CA HIS A 40 -6.13 12.59 27.15
C HIS A 40 -5.82 12.19 25.69
N GLU A 41 -4.56 12.18 25.28
CA GLU A 41 -4.16 11.73 23.93
C GLU A 41 -4.57 10.27 23.70
N LEU A 42 -4.40 9.41 24.71
CA LEU A 42 -4.78 8.00 24.68
C LEU A 42 -6.26 7.82 24.34
N THR A 43 -7.15 8.56 25.01
CA THR A 43 -8.60 8.42 24.75
C THR A 43 -8.97 8.81 23.32
N THR A 44 -8.32 9.82 22.75
CA THR A 44 -8.53 10.20 21.35
C THR A 44 -8.01 9.16 20.37
N VAL A 45 -6.79 8.64 20.60
CA VAL A 45 -6.18 7.60 19.75
C VAL A 45 -6.99 6.31 19.81
N LEU A 46 -7.40 5.88 21.02
CA LEU A 46 -8.27 4.73 21.19
C LEU A 46 -9.63 4.94 20.51
N GLY A 47 -10.23 6.12 20.63
CA GLY A 47 -11.47 6.46 19.94
C GLY A 47 -11.38 6.29 18.42
N TRP A 48 -10.32 6.82 17.80
CA TRP A 48 -10.07 6.65 16.36
C TRP A 48 -9.78 5.20 15.97
N SER A 49 -9.06 4.44 16.80
CA SER A 49 -8.79 3.03 16.54
C SER A 49 -10.06 2.18 16.57
N ILE A 50 -10.97 2.43 17.53
CA ILE A 50 -12.26 1.73 17.64
C ILE A 50 -13.17 2.10 16.47
N ALA A 51 -13.24 3.38 16.10
CA ALA A 51 -13.97 3.82 14.93
C ALA A 51 -13.44 3.13 13.65
N GLY A 52 -12.12 3.02 13.51
CA GLY A 52 -11.46 2.29 12.43
C GLY A 52 -11.83 0.80 12.39
N VAL A 53 -11.88 0.13 13.55
CA VAL A 53 -12.33 -1.28 13.66
C VAL A 53 -13.78 -1.44 13.19
N ILE A 54 -14.68 -0.53 13.60
CA ILE A 54 -16.09 -0.56 13.18
C ILE A 54 -16.20 -0.38 11.67
N MET A 55 -15.46 0.57 11.09
CA MET A 55 -15.43 0.81 9.65
C MET A 55 -14.89 -0.40 8.86
N ALA A 56 -13.80 -1.02 9.35
CA ALA A 56 -13.24 -2.22 8.75
C ALA A 56 -14.23 -3.40 8.79
N LEU A 57 -14.94 -3.58 9.91
CA LEU A 57 -15.97 -4.61 10.07
C LEU A 57 -17.15 -4.38 9.11
N PHE A 58 -17.59 -3.13 8.94
CA PHE A 58 -18.60 -2.79 7.94
C PHE A 58 -18.13 -3.12 6.51
N GLY A 59 -16.87 -2.81 6.18
CA GLY A 59 -16.26 -3.18 4.91
C GLY A 59 -16.23 -4.69 4.67
N VAL A 60 -15.86 -5.49 5.68
CA VAL A 60 -15.92 -6.95 5.61
C VAL A 60 -17.34 -7.44 5.38
N LEU A 61 -18.34 -6.93 6.12
CA LEU A 61 -19.72 -7.36 6.00
C LEU A 61 -20.31 -7.12 4.61
N LEU A 62 -20.02 -5.96 4.00
CA LEU A 62 -20.49 -5.64 2.66
C LEU A 62 -19.87 -6.55 1.59
N ALA A 63 -18.56 -6.81 1.69
CA ALA A 63 -17.82 -7.59 0.69
C ALA A 63 -17.91 -9.12 0.92
N PHE A 64 -18.33 -9.58 2.11
CA PHE A 64 -18.30 -11.00 2.48
C PHE A 64 -19.04 -11.91 1.50
N ARG A 65 -20.27 -11.55 1.10
CA ARG A 65 -21.08 -12.39 0.21
C ARG A 65 -20.47 -12.51 -1.19
N ALA A 66 -19.80 -11.46 -1.66
CA ALA A 66 -19.11 -11.46 -2.95
C ALA A 66 -17.81 -12.26 -2.86
N ALA A 67 -17.00 -12.02 -1.83
CA ALA A 67 -15.74 -12.73 -1.58
C ALA A 67 -15.93 -14.25 -1.43
N VAL A 68 -17.00 -14.72 -0.77
CA VAL A 68 -17.30 -16.16 -0.66
C VAL A 68 -17.51 -16.79 -2.03
N LYS A 69 -18.19 -16.11 -2.95
CA LYS A 69 -18.39 -16.62 -4.32
C LYS A 69 -17.09 -16.64 -5.11
N GLU A 70 -16.29 -15.59 -5.02
CA GLU A 70 -14.98 -15.53 -5.67
C GLU A 70 -14.05 -16.63 -5.16
N ALA A 71 -14.04 -16.88 -3.84
CA ALA A 71 -13.29 -17.97 -3.22
C ALA A 71 -13.77 -19.35 -3.70
N GLU A 72 -15.08 -19.57 -3.83
CA GLU A 72 -15.63 -20.82 -4.40
C GLU A 72 -15.17 -21.03 -5.85
N ASP A 73 -15.14 -19.98 -6.67
CA ASP A 73 -14.75 -20.08 -8.07
C ASP A 73 -13.24 -20.27 -8.24
N LEU A 74 -12.42 -19.61 -7.41
CA LEU A 74 -10.99 -19.91 -7.30
C LEU A 74 -10.74 -21.36 -6.87
N PHE A 75 -11.47 -21.86 -5.87
CA PHE A 75 -11.34 -23.23 -5.40
C PHE A 75 -11.74 -24.24 -6.47
N LYS A 76 -12.82 -24.00 -7.22
CA LYS A 76 -13.20 -24.82 -8.39
C LYS A 76 -12.12 -24.77 -9.48
N GLY A 77 -11.53 -23.61 -9.74
CA GLY A 77 -10.41 -23.44 -10.66
C GLY A 77 -9.19 -24.28 -10.26
N ILE A 78 -8.80 -24.21 -8.98
CA ILE A 78 -7.70 -25.00 -8.41
C ILE A 78 -8.00 -26.50 -8.48
N ILE A 79 -9.22 -26.94 -8.15
CA ILE A 79 -9.65 -28.34 -8.28
C ILE A 79 -9.56 -28.78 -9.74
N SER A 80 -10.04 -27.97 -10.69
CA SER A 80 -10.00 -28.31 -12.11
C SER A 80 -8.56 -28.41 -12.65
N TRP A 81 -7.65 -27.57 -12.14
CA TRP A 81 -6.23 -27.60 -12.46
C TRP A 81 -5.54 -28.83 -11.83
N LEU A 82 -5.88 -29.18 -10.59
CA LEU A 82 -5.42 -30.40 -9.91
C LEU A 82 -5.92 -31.67 -10.62
N ASP A 83 -7.19 -31.68 -11.03
CA ASP A 83 -7.79 -32.77 -11.83
C ASP A 83 -7.08 -32.92 -13.18
N LYS A 84 -6.57 -31.83 -13.77
CA LYS A 84 -5.78 -31.85 -15.01
C LYS A 84 -4.36 -32.40 -14.82
N ILE A 85 -3.85 -32.39 -13.59
CA ILE A 85 -2.49 -32.87 -13.24
C ILE A 85 -2.53 -34.33 -12.76
N SER A 86 -3.67 -34.83 -12.29
CA SER A 86 -3.86 -36.21 -11.83
C SER A 86 -4.31 -37.16 -12.96
N PRO A 87 -3.59 -38.25 -13.25
CA PRO A 87 -4.04 -39.25 -14.22
C PRO A 87 -4.95 -40.26 -13.52
N ARG A 88 -6.24 -39.96 -13.34
CA ARG A 88 -7.25 -40.99 -13.03
C ARG A 88 -8.65 -40.57 -13.43
N ALA A 89 -9.22 -41.36 -14.34
CA ALA A 89 -10.57 -41.26 -14.85
C ALA A 89 -11.61 -41.54 -13.75
N LEU A 90 -12.54 -40.61 -13.56
CA LEU A 90 -13.86 -40.90 -13.02
C LEU A 90 -14.91 -40.28 -13.96
N PRO A 91 -15.92 -41.05 -14.41
CA PRO A 91 -16.94 -40.52 -15.31
C PRO A 91 -17.88 -39.64 -14.49
N ARG A 92 -17.80 -38.32 -14.66
CA ARG A 92 -18.81 -37.40 -14.15
C ARG A 92 -19.99 -37.41 -15.12
N THR A 93 -21.14 -37.88 -14.63
CA THR A 93 -22.46 -37.64 -15.21
C THR A 93 -22.58 -36.15 -15.54
N MET A 94 -22.78 -35.85 -16.82
CA MET A 94 -23.03 -34.51 -17.33
C MET A 94 -24.38 -34.02 -16.81
N ARG A 95 -24.43 -33.52 -15.57
CA ARG A 95 -25.50 -32.61 -15.17
C ARG A 95 -25.21 -31.30 -15.88
N MET A 96 -26.10 -30.96 -16.80
CA MET A 96 -26.18 -29.65 -17.43
C MET A 96 -26.40 -28.63 -16.31
N GLN A 97 -25.31 -28.12 -15.74
CA GLN A 97 -25.36 -27.03 -14.78
C GLN A 97 -25.63 -25.76 -15.57
N VAL A 98 -26.89 -25.32 -15.51
CA VAL A 98 -27.31 -23.99 -15.91
C VAL A 98 -26.40 -23.01 -15.17
N HIS A 99 -25.46 -22.40 -15.90
CA HIS A 99 -24.59 -21.36 -15.37
C HIS A 99 -25.48 -20.15 -15.06
N LYS A 100 -25.95 -20.03 -13.82
CA LYS A 100 -26.36 -18.74 -13.29
C LYS A 100 -25.09 -17.94 -13.01
N ARG A 101 -24.50 -17.34 -14.06
CA ARG A 101 -23.53 -16.26 -13.89
C ARG A 101 -24.30 -15.04 -13.42
N GLN A 102 -24.31 -14.82 -12.10
CA GLN A 102 -24.61 -13.52 -11.53
C GLN A 102 -23.29 -12.99 -10.98
N TYR A 103 -22.93 -11.79 -11.43
CA TYR A 103 -21.65 -11.08 -11.31
C TYR A 103 -20.72 -11.29 -12.51
N ASN A 104 -20.55 -10.20 -13.29
CA ASN A 104 -19.59 -10.13 -14.37
C ASN A 104 -18.19 -10.35 -13.81
N ASN A 105 -17.38 -11.15 -14.50
CA ASN A 105 -15.92 -11.27 -14.29
C ASN A 105 -15.16 -9.95 -14.53
N ASN A 106 -15.87 -8.82 -14.68
CA ASN A 106 -15.33 -7.51 -14.97
C ASN A 106 -15.45 -6.53 -13.78
N THR A 107 -15.68 -7.03 -12.56
CA THR A 107 -15.27 -6.26 -11.38
C THR A 107 -13.75 -6.27 -11.39
N SER A 108 -13.15 -5.15 -11.79
CA SER A 108 -11.70 -4.92 -11.80
C SER A 108 -11.04 -4.96 -10.41
N GLN A 109 -11.73 -5.52 -9.41
CA GLN A 109 -11.36 -5.52 -8.00
C GLN A 109 -11.64 -6.91 -7.41
N PRO A 110 -10.62 -7.60 -6.86
CA PRO A 110 -10.82 -8.85 -6.14
C PRO A 110 -11.44 -8.58 -4.76
N ASP A 111 -12.75 -8.79 -4.64
CA ASP A 111 -13.52 -8.60 -3.40
C ASP A 111 -12.94 -9.45 -2.24
N LEU A 112 -12.34 -10.60 -2.56
CA LEU A 112 -11.63 -11.46 -1.62
C LEU A 112 -10.41 -10.77 -0.98
N LEU A 113 -9.62 -10.04 -1.78
CA LEU A 113 -8.45 -9.31 -1.29
C LEU A 113 -8.89 -8.20 -0.33
N ASP A 114 -10.04 -7.59 -0.59
CA ASP A 114 -10.57 -6.49 0.20
C ASP A 114 -11.07 -6.94 1.56
N VAL A 115 -11.76 -8.08 1.60
CA VAL A 115 -12.14 -8.74 2.85
C VAL A 115 -10.89 -9.12 3.63
N GLY A 116 -9.88 -9.69 2.97
CA GLY A 116 -8.61 -10.04 3.59
C GLY A 116 -7.89 -8.84 4.19
N LEU A 117 -7.77 -7.75 3.43
CA LEU A 117 -7.10 -6.52 3.85
C LEU A 117 -7.85 -5.82 5.00
N ASN A 118 -9.18 -5.73 4.92
CA ASN A 118 -9.99 -5.16 6.01
C ASN A 118 -9.93 -6.03 7.28
N LEU A 119 -9.85 -7.35 7.16
CA LEU A 119 -9.67 -8.25 8.29
C LEU A 119 -8.29 -8.07 8.92
N VAL A 120 -7.23 -7.97 8.12
CA VAL A 120 -5.87 -7.68 8.61
C VAL A 120 -5.81 -6.33 9.31
N LEU A 121 -6.41 -5.29 8.72
CA LEU A 121 -6.48 -3.96 9.33
C LEU A 121 -7.25 -3.97 10.65
N MET A 122 -8.37 -4.71 10.70
CA MET A 122 -9.16 -4.87 11.91
C MET A 122 -8.35 -5.55 13.03
N ILE A 123 -7.68 -6.67 12.73
CA ILE A 123 -6.82 -7.38 13.70
C ILE A 123 -5.69 -6.47 14.17
N MET A 124 -5.02 -5.78 13.24
CA MET A 124 -3.93 -4.88 13.54
C MET A 124 -4.37 -3.73 14.46
N LEU A 125 -5.53 -3.11 14.19
CA LEU A 125 -6.07 -2.03 15.03
C LEU A 125 -6.48 -2.53 16.42
N ILE A 126 -7.03 -3.74 16.53
CA ILE A 126 -7.34 -4.35 17.85
C ILE A 126 -6.05 -4.58 18.64
N ILE A 127 -5.01 -5.15 18.02
CA ILE A 127 -3.71 -5.35 18.66
C ILE A 127 -3.13 -4.00 19.10
N PHE A 128 -3.18 -2.99 18.24
CA PHE A 128 -2.74 -1.64 18.55
C PHE A 128 -3.48 -1.05 19.76
N SER A 129 -4.81 -1.16 19.81
CA SER A 129 -5.59 -0.65 20.94
C SER A 129 -5.24 -1.31 22.26
N VAL A 130 -5.04 -2.64 22.26
CA VAL A 130 -4.68 -3.41 23.46
C VAL A 130 -3.27 -3.05 23.93
N ASP A 131 -2.33 -3.04 23.01
CA ASP A 131 -0.92 -2.75 23.28
C ASP A 131 -0.71 -1.29 23.74
N GLN A 132 -1.42 -0.35 23.13
CA GLN A 132 -1.42 1.05 23.54
C GLN A 132 -2.00 1.25 24.95
N ALA A 133 -2.98 0.44 25.36
CA ALA A 133 -3.54 0.47 26.71
C ALA A 133 -2.56 -0.07 27.76
N ASP A 134 -1.84 -1.17 27.46
CA ASP A 134 -0.83 -1.75 28.36
C ASP A 134 0.41 -0.84 28.51
N LYS A 135 0.87 -0.26 27.40
CA LYS A 135 2.07 0.59 27.35
C LYS A 135 1.99 1.83 28.22
N VAL A 136 0.81 2.45 28.34
CA VAL A 136 0.64 3.69 29.12
C VAL A 136 0.95 3.46 30.59
N ASP A 137 0.66 2.28 31.13
CA ASP A 137 0.96 1.95 32.52
C ASP A 137 2.34 1.30 32.68
N ARG A 138 2.74 0.44 31.73
CA ARG A 138 3.98 -0.35 31.82
C ARG A 138 5.23 0.49 31.56
N ALA A 139 5.22 1.35 30.54
CA ALA A 139 6.41 2.10 30.17
C ALA A 139 6.86 3.07 31.28
N PRO A 140 6.01 3.94 31.86
CA PRO A 140 6.46 4.86 32.91
C PRO A 140 6.99 4.14 34.15
N LYS A 141 6.37 3.01 34.55
CA LYS A 141 6.83 2.19 35.69
C LYS A 141 8.22 1.63 35.42
N LEU A 142 8.43 1.00 34.26
CA LEU A 142 9.71 0.42 33.88
C LEU A 142 10.85 1.46 33.90
N PHE A 143 10.62 2.66 33.36
CA PHE A 143 11.65 3.71 33.39
C PHE A 143 11.83 4.32 34.77
N ALA A 144 10.78 4.41 35.58
CA ALA A 144 10.89 4.84 36.98
C ALA A 144 11.67 3.81 37.81
N ASP A 145 11.45 2.52 37.60
CA ASP A 145 12.15 1.44 38.29
C ASP A 145 13.64 1.44 37.96
N ILE A 146 14.01 1.65 36.69
CA ILE A 146 15.41 1.81 36.25
C ILE A 146 16.05 3.08 36.85
N ALA A 147 15.31 4.19 36.92
CA ALA A 147 15.83 5.46 37.41
C ALA A 147 15.96 5.51 38.94
N ASN A 148 15.08 4.82 39.67
CA ASN A 148 15.02 4.82 41.14
C ASN A 148 15.92 3.75 41.78
N ILE A 149 16.75 3.04 41.01
CA ILE A 149 17.74 2.11 41.57
C ILE A 149 18.69 2.87 42.49
N ASP A 150 18.61 2.60 43.79
CA ASP A 150 19.49 3.20 44.79
C ASP A 150 20.88 2.57 44.73
N TRP A 151 21.78 3.19 43.95
CA TRP A 151 23.17 2.78 43.85
C TRP A 151 23.95 2.90 45.16
N GLY A 152 23.50 3.75 46.11
CA GLY A 152 24.15 4.00 47.39
C GLY A 152 23.66 3.14 48.57
N GLY A 153 22.53 2.44 48.42
CA GLY A 153 21.92 1.64 49.49
C GLY A 153 22.68 0.36 49.87
N GLU A 154 22.27 -0.28 50.98
CA GLU A 154 22.93 -1.45 51.59
C GLU A 154 22.75 -2.78 50.84
N SER A 155 21.93 -2.84 49.79
CA SER A 155 21.71 -4.09 49.03
C SER A 155 22.94 -4.53 48.25
N GLU A 156 23.06 -5.86 48.04
CA GLU A 156 24.15 -6.46 47.28
C GLU A 156 24.24 -5.87 45.87
N PHE A 157 25.45 -5.49 45.48
CA PHE A 157 25.73 -4.85 44.19
C PHE A 157 25.31 -5.72 43.00
N GLU A 158 25.45 -7.04 43.10
CA GLU A 158 25.04 -7.99 42.07
C GLU A 158 23.53 -7.92 41.79
N HIS A 159 22.71 -7.85 42.83
CA HIS A 159 21.26 -7.70 42.69
C HIS A 159 20.87 -6.37 42.03
N LYS A 160 21.61 -5.29 42.29
CA LYS A 160 21.39 -3.98 41.64
C LYS A 160 21.72 -4.02 40.15
N ILE A 161 22.84 -4.65 39.79
CA ILE A 161 23.21 -4.85 38.38
C ILE A 161 22.17 -5.69 37.68
N ASP A 162 21.74 -6.80 38.28
CA ASP A 162 20.77 -7.71 37.68
C ASP A 162 19.42 -7.03 37.44
N SER A 163 18.94 -6.25 38.42
CA SER A 163 17.72 -5.46 38.29
C SER A 163 17.84 -4.38 37.20
N PHE A 164 19.00 -3.72 37.11
CA PHE A 164 19.27 -2.72 36.07
C PHE A 164 19.33 -3.35 34.67
N LEU A 165 20.09 -4.45 34.50
CA LEU A 165 20.22 -5.14 33.22
C LEU A 165 18.89 -5.71 32.75
N SER A 166 18.12 -6.32 33.66
CA SER A 166 16.79 -6.84 33.36
C SER A 166 15.83 -5.72 32.93
N GLY A 167 15.82 -4.59 33.65
CA GLY A 167 15.00 -3.44 33.27
C GLY A 167 15.40 -2.83 31.92
N VAL A 168 16.69 -2.75 31.64
CA VAL A 168 17.20 -2.26 30.34
C VAL A 168 16.82 -3.21 29.20
N GLU A 169 16.89 -4.52 29.40
CA GLU A 169 16.49 -5.50 28.39
C GLU A 169 14.97 -5.45 28.14
N GLU A 170 14.16 -5.38 29.19
CA GLU A 170 12.71 -5.21 29.05
C GLU A 170 12.34 -3.90 28.31
N ALA A 171 13.06 -2.81 28.60
CA ALA A 171 12.83 -1.53 27.93
C ALA A 171 13.21 -1.61 26.44
N ARG A 172 14.29 -2.32 26.12
CA ARG A 172 14.71 -2.57 24.75
C ARG A 172 13.70 -3.43 23.99
N GLU A 173 13.21 -4.50 24.60
CA GLU A 173 12.18 -5.37 24.02
C GLU A 173 10.90 -4.59 23.72
N LEU A 174 10.41 -3.79 24.68
CA LEU A 174 9.21 -2.97 24.51
C LEU A 174 9.35 -2.00 23.32
N VAL A 175 10.50 -1.34 23.20
CA VAL A 175 10.78 -0.40 22.10
C VAL A 175 10.94 -1.13 20.77
N GLN A 176 11.56 -2.31 20.76
CA GLN A 176 11.76 -3.10 19.55
C GLN A 176 10.45 -3.67 19.01
N VAL A 177 9.56 -4.17 19.86
CA VAL A 177 8.23 -4.64 19.46
C VAL A 177 7.45 -3.49 18.81
N GLU A 178 7.48 -2.30 19.40
CA GLU A 178 6.83 -1.11 18.82
C GLU A 178 7.39 -0.74 17.45
N GLU A 179 8.71 -0.70 17.29
CA GLU A 179 9.35 -0.38 16.00
C GLU A 179 8.93 -1.38 14.91
N THR A 180 8.93 -2.68 15.22
CA THR A 180 8.49 -3.72 14.27
C THR A 180 7.01 -3.59 13.93
N PHE A 181 6.17 -3.28 14.92
CA PHE A 181 4.74 -3.06 14.74
C PHE A 181 4.47 -1.87 13.82
N ILE A 182 5.11 -0.71 14.07
CA ILE A 182 5.01 0.48 13.23
C ILE A 182 5.50 0.18 11.81
N GLY A 183 6.59 -0.56 11.66
CA GLY A 183 7.11 -0.97 10.35
C GLY A 183 6.12 -1.81 9.54
N ILE A 184 5.51 -2.83 10.16
CA ILE A 184 4.47 -3.66 9.51
C ILE A 184 3.24 -2.82 9.17
N SER A 185 2.82 -1.96 10.10
CA SER A 185 1.69 -1.05 9.95
C SER A 185 1.87 -0.10 8.76
N PHE A 186 3.08 0.44 8.60
CA PHE A 186 3.43 1.30 7.49
C PHE A 186 3.22 0.60 6.13
N TRP A 187 3.71 -0.64 5.99
CA TRP A 187 3.52 -1.41 4.76
C TRP A 187 2.04 -1.71 4.47
N ILE A 188 1.26 -2.09 5.50
CA ILE A 188 -0.18 -2.32 5.35
C ILE A 188 -0.89 -1.04 4.90
N LEU A 189 -0.58 0.10 5.51
CA LEU A 189 -1.15 1.39 5.14
C LEU A 189 -0.77 1.81 3.71
N LEU A 190 0.46 1.49 3.26
CA LEU A 190 0.90 1.73 1.90
C LEU A 190 0.07 0.90 0.89
N VAL A 191 -0.19 -0.37 1.20
CA VAL A 191 -1.10 -1.21 0.40
C VAL A 191 -2.52 -0.65 0.42
N CYS A 192 -3.02 -0.18 1.57
CA CYS A 192 -4.33 0.48 1.66
C CYS A 192 -4.40 1.74 0.78
N CYS A 193 -3.32 2.53 0.72
CA CYS A 193 -3.23 3.70 -0.14
C CYS A 193 -3.26 3.33 -1.63
N ALA A 194 -2.50 2.32 -2.05
CA ALA A 194 -2.56 1.80 -3.40
C ALA A 194 -3.98 1.32 -3.76
N ARG A 195 -4.64 0.68 -2.81
CA ARG A 195 -6.02 0.21 -2.94
C ARG A 195 -7.02 1.37 -3.05
N LEU A 196 -6.83 2.45 -2.29
CA LEU A 196 -7.63 3.67 -2.40
C LEU A 196 -7.57 4.26 -3.81
N MET A 197 -6.39 4.29 -4.45
CA MET A 197 -6.26 4.76 -5.84
C MET A 197 -7.05 3.88 -6.84
N MET A 198 -7.20 2.58 -6.57
CA MET A 198 -8.03 1.70 -7.39
C MET A 198 -9.53 1.96 -7.20
N TYR A 199 -9.95 2.37 -6.01
CA TYR A 199 -11.33 2.77 -5.74
C TYR A 199 -11.75 4.07 -6.41
N MET A 200 -10.80 4.93 -6.78
CA MET A 200 -11.10 6.17 -7.50
C MET A 200 -11.73 5.93 -8.89
N LYS A 201 -11.69 4.69 -9.41
CA LYS A 201 -12.36 4.26 -10.64
C LYS A 201 -13.90 4.25 -10.60
N VAL A 202 -14.53 4.53 -9.45
CA VAL A 202 -16.00 4.51 -9.32
C VAL A 202 -16.69 5.56 -10.23
N HIS A 203 -16.01 6.65 -10.54
CA HIS A 203 -16.54 7.69 -11.42
C HIS A 203 -15.58 7.93 -12.61
N PRO A 204 -16.06 7.96 -13.86
CA PRO A 204 -15.20 8.06 -15.06
C PRO A 204 -14.26 9.28 -15.02
N ARG A 205 -14.73 10.44 -14.55
CA ARG A 205 -13.87 11.62 -14.40
C ARG A 205 -12.82 11.54 -13.28
N ILE A 206 -13.08 10.79 -12.21
CA ILE A 206 -12.13 10.63 -11.08
C ILE A 206 -11.16 9.48 -11.39
N GLY A 207 -11.65 8.44 -12.07
CA GLY A 207 -10.89 7.27 -12.49
C GLY A 207 -9.94 7.53 -13.66
N SER A 208 -10.08 8.66 -14.35
CA SER A 208 -9.26 9.03 -15.51
C SER A 208 -7.76 8.99 -15.22
N ILE A 209 -7.34 9.39 -14.01
CA ILE A 209 -5.93 9.33 -13.58
C ILE A 209 -5.47 7.86 -13.48
N THR A 210 -6.22 7.03 -12.75
CA THR A 210 -5.87 5.61 -12.56
C THR A 210 -5.91 4.84 -13.88
N GLU A 211 -6.83 5.20 -14.78
CA GLU A 211 -6.94 4.63 -16.12
C GLU A 211 -5.81 5.10 -17.05
N THR A 212 -5.39 6.36 -16.94
CA THR A 212 -4.21 6.89 -17.65
C THR A 212 -2.95 6.12 -17.25
N PHE A 213 -2.72 5.95 -15.95
CA PHE A 213 -1.60 5.15 -15.44
C PHE A 213 -1.70 3.68 -15.86
N ALA A 214 -2.90 3.08 -15.83
CA ALA A 214 -3.08 1.70 -16.24
C ALA A 214 -2.82 1.50 -17.75
N SER A 215 -3.30 2.42 -18.59
CA SER A 215 -3.10 2.38 -20.04
C SER A 215 -1.65 2.62 -20.43
N THR A 216 -0.93 3.48 -19.70
CA THR A 216 0.48 3.82 -20.00
C THR A 216 1.49 2.95 -19.26
N ALA A 217 1.05 2.06 -18.36
CA ALA A 217 1.95 1.26 -17.51
C ALA A 217 2.99 0.46 -18.31
N ASN A 218 2.60 -0.12 -19.45
CA ASN A 218 3.51 -0.89 -20.29
C ASN A 218 4.57 0.01 -20.98
N GLU A 219 4.14 1.16 -21.51
CA GLU A 219 5.04 2.14 -22.12
C GLU A 219 6.02 2.71 -21.08
N LEU A 220 5.51 3.05 -19.89
CA LEU A 220 6.30 3.49 -18.76
C LEU A 220 7.30 2.42 -18.31
N GLY A 221 6.89 1.15 -18.24
CA GLY A 221 7.75 0.02 -17.88
C GLY A 221 8.90 -0.17 -18.87
N ASN A 222 8.63 -0.13 -20.17
CA ASN A 222 9.66 -0.24 -21.21
C ASN A 222 10.63 0.96 -21.20
N PHE A 223 10.10 2.15 -20.97
CA PHE A 223 10.89 3.37 -20.80
C PHE A 223 11.81 3.27 -19.56
N LEU A 224 11.25 2.95 -18.39
CA LEU A 224 11.99 2.80 -17.14
C LEU A 224 13.04 1.70 -17.22
N PHE A 225 12.75 0.59 -17.91
CA PHE A 225 13.74 -0.47 -18.13
C PHE A 225 14.91 0.01 -18.97
N SER A 226 14.62 0.64 -20.12
CA SER A 226 15.65 1.15 -21.04
C SER A 226 16.49 2.26 -20.38
N PHE A 227 15.84 3.19 -19.69
CA PHE A 227 16.50 4.24 -18.92
C PHE A 227 17.30 3.65 -17.75
N GLY A 228 16.74 2.69 -17.02
CA GLY A 228 17.37 2.03 -15.88
C GLY A 228 18.70 1.36 -16.24
N VAL A 229 18.79 0.73 -17.41
CA VAL A 229 20.05 0.15 -17.91
C VAL A 229 21.12 1.23 -18.11
N ILE A 230 20.76 2.35 -18.76
CA ILE A 230 21.68 3.48 -18.98
C ILE A 230 22.08 4.11 -17.64
N TYR A 231 21.12 4.28 -16.73
CA TYR A 231 21.31 4.87 -15.42
C TYR A 231 22.26 4.06 -14.54
N VAL A 232 22.07 2.74 -14.47
CA VAL A 232 22.97 1.83 -13.74
C VAL A 232 24.37 1.83 -14.38
N PHE A 233 24.46 1.88 -15.71
CA PHE A 233 25.74 1.99 -16.39
C PHE A 233 26.48 3.30 -16.06
N LEU A 234 25.77 4.43 -15.99
CA LEU A 234 26.35 5.71 -15.57
C LEU A 234 26.78 5.68 -14.10
N ALA A 235 26.01 5.04 -13.22
CA ALA A 235 26.40 4.81 -11.82
C ALA A 235 27.67 3.96 -11.71
N TYR A 236 27.79 2.91 -12.54
CA TYR A 236 28.99 2.09 -12.62
C TYR A 236 30.21 2.91 -13.08
N VAL A 237 30.05 3.75 -14.11
CA VAL A 237 31.12 4.65 -14.57
C VAL A 237 31.54 5.63 -13.46
N ALA A 238 30.58 6.19 -12.73
CA ALA A 238 30.85 7.09 -11.61
C ALA A 238 31.65 6.38 -10.51
N HIS A 239 31.23 5.17 -10.13
CA HIS A 239 31.90 4.36 -9.13
C HIS A 239 33.35 4.03 -9.54
N VAL A 240 33.56 3.52 -10.76
CA VAL A 240 34.91 3.15 -11.25
C VAL A 240 35.82 4.38 -11.35
N ARG A 241 35.28 5.53 -11.77
CA ARG A 241 36.11 6.72 -12.00
C ARG A 241 36.38 7.52 -10.74
N PHE A 242 35.39 7.67 -9.86
CA PHE A 242 35.40 8.61 -8.75
C PHE A 242 35.33 7.93 -7.38
N GLY A 243 35.06 6.62 -7.30
CA GLY A 243 34.87 5.91 -6.03
C GLY A 243 36.08 5.81 -5.13
N TYR A 244 37.29 6.10 -5.63
CA TYR A 244 38.49 6.24 -4.80
C TYR A 244 38.77 7.67 -4.33
N LEU A 245 38.08 8.66 -4.90
CA LEU A 245 38.26 10.09 -4.62
C LEU A 245 37.15 10.65 -3.72
N TYR A 246 35.93 10.13 -3.85
CA TYR A 246 34.72 10.64 -3.22
C TYR A 246 33.98 9.47 -2.55
N ASP A 247 33.60 9.66 -1.29
CA ASP A 247 32.91 8.62 -0.50
C ASP A 247 31.51 8.33 -1.06
N GLU A 248 30.89 9.35 -1.66
CA GLU A 248 29.59 9.29 -2.31
C GLU A 248 29.56 8.29 -3.49
N PHE A 249 30.72 8.05 -4.11
CA PHE A 249 30.85 7.07 -5.20
C PHE A 249 31.59 5.80 -4.77
N SER A 250 31.80 5.57 -3.47
CA SER A 250 32.67 4.48 -3.00
C SER A 250 32.09 3.08 -3.22
N THR A 251 30.77 2.97 -3.36
CA THR A 251 30.06 1.73 -3.71
C THR A 251 29.07 1.99 -4.84
N ILE A 252 28.69 0.95 -5.59
CA ILE A 252 27.68 1.07 -6.66
C ILE A 252 26.34 1.53 -6.09
N GLU A 253 25.95 1.03 -4.91
CA GLU A 253 24.72 1.43 -4.21
C GLU A 253 24.73 2.92 -3.85
N GLN A 254 25.79 3.40 -3.21
CA GLN A 254 25.91 4.82 -2.90
C GLN A 254 25.96 5.67 -4.16
N SER A 255 26.63 5.20 -5.21
CA SER A 255 26.69 5.91 -6.50
C SER A 255 25.30 6.06 -7.15
N LEU A 256 24.45 5.04 -7.05
CA LEU A 256 23.05 5.12 -7.51
C LEU A 256 22.28 6.16 -6.68
N ILE A 257 22.37 6.11 -5.35
CA ILE A 257 21.67 7.06 -4.47
C ILE A 257 22.14 8.49 -4.74
N THR A 258 23.45 8.71 -4.84
CA THR A 258 24.04 10.03 -5.12
C THR A 258 23.61 10.56 -6.48
N LEU A 259 23.61 9.74 -7.53
CA LEU A 259 23.10 10.16 -8.84
C LEU A 259 21.60 10.49 -8.82
N PHE A 260 20.82 9.79 -7.99
CA PHE A 260 19.41 10.12 -7.79
C PHE A 260 19.24 11.46 -7.05
N SER A 261 20.02 11.71 -6.00
CA SER A 261 20.04 13.00 -5.28
C SER A 261 20.46 14.16 -6.18
N ILE A 262 21.46 13.96 -7.04
CA ILE A 262 21.87 14.94 -8.05
C ILE A 262 20.73 15.23 -9.04
N LEU A 263 19.97 14.21 -9.44
CA LEU A 263 18.84 14.35 -10.35
C LEU A 263 17.68 15.16 -9.75
N ILE A 264 17.41 14.97 -8.45
CA ILE A 264 16.39 15.74 -7.70
C ILE A 264 16.90 17.16 -7.39
N GLY A 265 18.21 17.36 -7.34
CA GLY A 265 18.85 18.65 -7.02
C GLY A 265 19.04 18.87 -5.52
N ASP A 266 19.12 17.80 -4.73
CA ASP A 266 19.28 17.86 -3.27
C ASP A 266 20.75 18.07 -2.86
N THR A 267 21.57 17.04 -3.05
CA THR A 267 22.97 17.02 -2.62
C THR A 267 23.90 16.68 -3.77
N THR A 268 24.97 17.47 -3.93
CA THR A 268 25.98 17.30 -4.98
C THR A 268 27.38 17.31 -4.37
N PRO A 269 28.29 16.39 -4.75
CA PRO A 269 29.67 16.40 -4.29
C PRO A 269 30.42 17.61 -4.84
N ASP A 270 31.49 18.06 -4.15
CA ASP A 270 32.30 19.21 -4.57
C ASP A 270 32.99 18.97 -5.92
N TYR A 271 32.32 19.37 -7.01
CA TYR A 271 32.79 19.19 -8.39
C TYR A 271 33.61 20.37 -8.91
N TYR A 272 33.71 21.48 -8.17
CA TYR A 272 34.46 22.68 -8.58
C TYR A 272 35.96 22.41 -8.77
N ASN A 273 36.53 21.51 -7.97
CA ASN A 273 37.96 21.23 -7.98
C ASN A 273 38.37 20.18 -9.03
N ASN A 274 37.41 19.45 -9.61
CA ASN A 274 37.69 18.34 -10.52
C ASN A 274 36.90 18.47 -11.81
N ILE A 275 37.60 18.89 -12.87
CA ILE A 275 37.00 19.13 -14.18
C ILE A 275 36.33 17.88 -14.78
N MET A 276 36.88 16.68 -14.50
CA MET A 276 36.29 15.42 -14.97
C MET A 276 34.96 15.13 -14.28
N LEU A 277 34.87 15.42 -12.98
CA LEU A 277 33.63 15.26 -12.23
C LEU A 277 32.58 16.29 -12.69
N CYS A 278 32.99 17.53 -12.90
CA CYS A 278 32.12 18.58 -13.43
C CYS A 278 31.53 18.19 -14.80
N ILE A 279 32.36 17.74 -15.75
CA ILE A 279 31.90 17.28 -17.07
C ILE A 279 30.94 16.09 -16.92
N PHE A 280 31.26 15.13 -16.05
CA PHE A 280 30.41 13.97 -15.81
C PHE A 280 29.04 14.35 -15.23
N ILE A 281 29.00 15.17 -14.19
CA ILE A 281 27.75 15.60 -13.53
C ILE A 281 26.90 16.44 -14.50
N VAL A 282 27.50 17.42 -15.17
CA VAL A 282 26.78 18.26 -16.14
C VAL A 282 26.24 17.41 -17.29
N GLY A 283 27.05 16.49 -17.82
CA GLY A 283 26.62 15.54 -18.84
C GLY A 283 25.50 14.62 -18.37
N PHE A 284 25.61 14.09 -17.15
CA PHE A 284 24.57 13.26 -16.52
C PHE A 284 23.26 14.03 -16.36
N VAL A 285 23.29 15.24 -15.77
CA VAL A 285 22.10 16.07 -15.60
C VAL A 285 21.48 16.42 -16.95
N PHE A 286 22.30 16.73 -17.96
CA PHE A 286 21.80 16.99 -19.31
C PHE A 286 21.11 15.76 -19.90
N ILE A 287 21.78 14.61 -19.92
CA ILE A 287 21.21 13.36 -20.44
C ILE A 287 19.93 12.99 -19.70
N CYS A 288 19.95 12.98 -18.36
CA CYS A 288 18.81 12.55 -17.55
C CYS A 288 17.66 13.57 -17.58
N SER A 289 17.93 14.88 -17.55
CA SER A 289 16.85 15.88 -17.58
C SER A 289 16.18 15.94 -18.95
N PHE A 290 16.96 15.88 -20.05
CA PHE A 290 16.40 15.86 -21.40
C PHE A 290 15.75 14.53 -21.79
N SER A 291 16.24 13.40 -21.29
CA SER A 291 15.60 12.10 -21.57
C SER A 291 14.45 11.80 -20.61
N LEU A 292 14.67 11.90 -19.30
CA LEU A 292 13.71 11.44 -18.30
C LEU A 292 12.46 12.30 -18.26
N LEU A 293 12.60 13.61 -18.07
CA LEU A 293 11.44 14.47 -17.93
C LEU A 293 10.64 14.57 -19.23
N ASN A 294 11.32 14.62 -20.39
CA ASN A 294 10.62 14.78 -21.66
C ASN A 294 9.92 13.51 -22.13
N PHE A 295 10.56 12.33 -22.05
CA PHE A 295 9.91 11.08 -22.45
C PHE A 295 8.84 10.64 -21.45
N LEU A 296 9.08 10.81 -20.15
CA LEU A 296 8.07 10.50 -19.12
C LEU A 296 6.82 11.38 -19.30
N LEU A 297 7.02 12.69 -19.48
CA LEU A 297 5.91 13.62 -19.72
C LEU A 297 5.18 13.27 -21.02
N ALA A 298 5.89 12.96 -22.10
CA ALA A 298 5.27 12.59 -23.37
C ALA A 298 4.37 11.35 -23.24
N ILE A 299 4.84 10.30 -22.57
CA ILE A 299 4.06 9.07 -22.35
C ILE A 299 2.81 9.37 -21.51
N VAL A 300 2.96 10.11 -20.40
CA VAL A 300 1.84 10.43 -19.51
C VAL A 300 0.82 11.33 -20.20
N VAL A 301 1.27 12.36 -20.93
CA VAL A 301 0.38 13.26 -21.68
C VAL A 301 -0.37 12.51 -22.77
N ASN A 302 0.30 11.66 -23.54
CA ASN A 302 -0.34 10.85 -24.57
C ASN A 302 -1.38 9.88 -23.99
N GLY A 303 -1.08 9.29 -22.83
CA GLY A 303 -2.04 8.48 -22.09
C GLY A 303 -3.26 9.27 -21.62
N TYR A 304 -3.02 10.45 -21.05
CA TYR A 304 -4.08 11.31 -20.54
C TYR A 304 -5.03 11.74 -21.66
N THR A 305 -4.50 12.18 -22.80
CA THR A 305 -5.32 12.60 -23.95
C THR A 305 -6.19 11.46 -24.47
N LYS A 306 -5.65 10.23 -24.52
CA LYS A 306 -6.41 9.05 -24.94
C LYS A 306 -7.58 8.75 -23.99
N VAL A 307 -7.36 8.85 -22.68
CA VAL A 307 -8.42 8.61 -21.69
C VAL A 307 -9.44 9.74 -21.67
N GLU A 308 -8.99 10.99 -21.82
CA GLU A 308 -9.86 12.15 -21.92
C GLU A 308 -10.80 12.06 -23.13
N GLU A 309 -10.32 11.61 -24.29
CA GLU A 309 -11.15 11.33 -25.46
C GLU A 309 -12.25 10.30 -25.14
N HIS A 310 -11.92 9.18 -24.51
CA HIS A 310 -12.90 8.17 -24.09
C HIS A 310 -13.91 8.69 -23.04
N VAL A 311 -13.50 9.60 -22.16
CA VAL A 311 -14.41 10.21 -21.18
C VAL A 311 -15.34 11.22 -21.86
N LEU A 312 -14.87 11.96 -22.85
CA LEU A 312 -15.68 12.91 -23.62
C LEU A 312 -16.67 12.21 -24.57
N GLU A 313 -16.32 11.05 -25.12
CA GLU A 313 -17.24 10.19 -25.89
C GLU A 313 -18.40 9.65 -25.04
N ASN A 314 -18.21 9.51 -23.73
CA ASN A 314 -19.26 9.10 -22.81
C ASN A 314 -20.23 10.25 -22.51
N GLU A 315 -21.24 10.42 -23.39
CA GLU A 315 -22.29 11.45 -23.25
C GLU A 315 -23.15 11.31 -21.97
N VAL A 316 -23.09 10.15 -21.30
CA VAL A 316 -23.92 9.83 -20.13
C VAL A 316 -23.37 10.44 -18.83
N ALA A 317 -22.04 10.53 -18.68
CA ALA A 317 -21.41 10.93 -17.43
C ALA A 317 -21.21 12.45 -17.35
N GLN A 318 -21.89 13.09 -16.41
CA GLN A 318 -21.81 14.53 -16.23
C GLN A 318 -20.84 14.87 -15.10
N ASN A 319 -21.21 15.84 -14.25
CA ASN A 319 -20.41 16.20 -13.09
C ASN A 319 -20.62 15.17 -11.98
N VAL A 320 -19.56 14.86 -11.23
CA VAL A 320 -19.59 13.90 -10.12
C VAL A 320 -20.75 14.15 -9.15
N LEU A 321 -20.99 15.41 -8.80
CA LEU A 321 -22.05 15.79 -7.87
C LEU A 321 -23.44 15.63 -8.47
N GLU A 322 -23.58 15.92 -9.76
CA GLU A 322 -24.85 15.80 -10.48
C GLU A 322 -25.23 14.34 -10.65
N ASP A 323 -24.27 13.50 -11.05
CA ASP A 323 -24.45 12.06 -11.16
C ASP A 323 -24.74 11.43 -9.79
N LEU A 324 -24.05 11.86 -8.73
CA LEU A 324 -24.30 11.37 -7.37
C LEU A 324 -25.72 11.73 -6.89
N VAL A 325 -26.15 12.97 -7.09
CA VAL A 325 -27.51 13.40 -6.74
C VAL A 325 -28.54 12.66 -7.58
N ALA A 326 -28.30 12.47 -8.88
CA ALA A 326 -29.19 11.73 -9.77
C ALA A 326 -29.33 10.26 -9.33
N VAL A 327 -28.23 9.58 -8.99
CA VAL A 327 -28.24 8.19 -8.51
C VAL A 327 -28.95 8.06 -7.17
N LEU A 328 -28.71 8.98 -6.23
CA LEU A 328 -29.41 8.98 -4.94
C LEU A 328 -30.91 9.24 -5.12
N TRP A 329 -31.27 10.20 -5.98
CA TRP A 329 -32.64 10.52 -6.31
C TRP A 329 -33.36 9.34 -6.97
N ASP A 330 -32.72 8.71 -7.96
CA ASP A 330 -33.23 7.54 -8.67
C ASP A 330 -33.45 6.36 -7.72
N THR A 331 -32.47 6.08 -6.86
CA THR A 331 -32.56 5.02 -5.85
C THR A 331 -33.70 5.28 -4.87
N TRP A 332 -33.87 6.53 -4.44
CA TRP A 332 -34.99 6.92 -3.58
C TRP A 332 -36.35 6.75 -4.28
N LEU A 333 -36.45 7.15 -5.55
CA LEU A 333 -37.65 7.03 -6.38
C LEU A 333 -38.07 5.57 -6.56
N TRP A 334 -37.10 4.69 -6.90
CA TRP A 334 -37.32 3.24 -7.06
C TRP A 334 -37.70 2.55 -5.75
N GLN A 335 -37.16 2.99 -4.60
CA GLN A 335 -37.58 2.46 -3.30
C GLN A 335 -39.01 2.90 -2.93
N ARG A 336 -39.42 4.10 -3.34
CA ARG A 336 -40.76 4.64 -3.06
C ARG A 336 -41.86 4.10 -3.98
N HIS A 337 -41.50 3.60 -5.16
CA HIS A 337 -42.43 3.04 -6.15
C HIS A 337 -42.13 1.56 -6.44
N PRO A 338 -42.58 0.61 -5.59
CA PRO A 338 -42.34 -0.82 -5.77
C PRO A 338 -43.02 -1.43 -7.00
N SER A 339 -43.97 -0.71 -7.61
CA SER A 339 -44.67 -1.11 -8.83
C SER A 339 -43.84 -0.91 -10.10
N TRP A 340 -42.69 -0.25 -10.01
CA TRP A 340 -41.83 -0.04 -11.17
C TRP A 340 -41.09 -1.32 -11.56
N PRO A 341 -40.91 -1.56 -12.88
CA PRO A 341 -40.20 -2.74 -13.35
C PRO A 341 -38.75 -2.74 -12.85
N SER A 342 -38.22 -3.94 -12.64
CA SER A 342 -36.83 -4.09 -12.23
C SER A 342 -35.89 -3.52 -13.31
N ARG A 343 -34.78 -2.91 -12.89
CA ARG A 343 -33.79 -2.33 -13.83
C ARG A 343 -33.31 -3.35 -14.87
N LEU A 344 -33.17 -4.62 -14.47
CA LEU A 344 -32.81 -5.72 -15.37
C LEU A 344 -33.90 -6.00 -16.42
N SER A 345 -35.17 -5.97 -16.03
CA SER A 345 -36.29 -6.14 -16.97
C SER A 345 -36.32 -5.02 -18.02
N LEU A 346 -36.04 -3.78 -17.60
CA LEU A 346 -35.93 -2.65 -18.53
C LEU A 346 -34.75 -2.81 -19.50
N LEU A 347 -33.57 -3.23 -19.00
CA LEU A 347 -32.40 -3.46 -19.84
C LEU A 347 -32.64 -4.54 -20.88
N VAL A 348 -33.27 -5.64 -20.50
CA VAL A 348 -33.59 -6.75 -21.41
C VAL A 348 -34.59 -6.30 -22.48
N GLU A 349 -35.60 -5.52 -22.10
CA GLU A 349 -36.56 -4.99 -23.08
C GLU A 349 -35.90 -3.98 -24.03
N LEU A 350 -34.99 -3.15 -23.53
CA LEU A 350 -34.20 -2.23 -24.35
C LEU A 350 -33.28 -2.98 -25.33
N GLN A 351 -32.62 -4.05 -24.87
CA GLN A 351 -31.79 -4.90 -25.71
C GLN A 351 -32.60 -5.58 -26.81
N ASN A 352 -33.78 -6.11 -26.47
CA ASN A 352 -34.69 -6.72 -27.43
C ASN A 352 -35.20 -5.71 -28.47
N ARG A 353 -35.42 -4.45 -28.06
CA ARG A 353 -35.98 -3.41 -28.92
C ARG A 353 -34.93 -2.69 -29.79
N PHE A 354 -33.70 -2.56 -29.30
CA PHE A 354 -32.60 -1.85 -29.96
C PHE A 354 -31.33 -2.71 -30.02
N PRO A 355 -31.37 -3.87 -30.71
CA PRO A 355 -30.24 -4.80 -30.72
C PRO A 355 -28.97 -4.18 -31.30
N GLU A 356 -29.10 -3.23 -32.24
CA GLU A 356 -27.97 -2.53 -32.88
C GLU A 356 -27.11 -1.72 -31.89
N VAL A 357 -27.69 -1.23 -30.79
CA VAL A 357 -26.99 -0.45 -29.75
C VAL A 357 -26.16 -1.34 -28.83
N PHE A 358 -26.55 -2.62 -28.68
CA PHE A 358 -25.89 -3.58 -27.79
C PHE A 358 -24.97 -4.57 -28.53
N MET A 359 -24.75 -4.38 -29.83
CA MET A 359 -23.87 -5.23 -30.65
C MET A 359 -22.40 -4.98 -30.28
N GLY A 360 -21.83 -5.83 -29.41
CA GLY A 360 -20.42 -5.79 -29.02
C GLY A 360 -20.17 -5.92 -27.52
N GLU A 361 -21.20 -5.72 -26.69
CA GLU A 361 -21.16 -6.01 -25.26
C GLU A 361 -21.62 -7.48 -25.01
N GLU A 362 -21.05 -8.16 -24.01
CA GLU A 362 -21.51 -9.50 -23.60
C GLU A 362 -23.03 -9.45 -23.35
N GLU A 363 -23.80 -10.31 -24.03
CA GLU A 363 -25.27 -10.36 -23.93
C GLU A 363 -25.73 -10.28 -22.46
N VAL A 364 -26.53 -9.25 -22.12
CA VAL A 364 -27.16 -9.13 -20.80
C VAL A 364 -28.24 -10.20 -20.70
N PHE A 365 -27.87 -11.41 -20.31
CA PHE A 365 -28.77 -12.57 -20.29
C PHE A 365 -30.05 -12.28 -19.50
N ALA A 366 -31.18 -12.51 -20.17
CA ALA A 366 -32.53 -12.32 -19.67
C ALA A 366 -32.76 -13.06 -18.33
N PRO A 367 -33.43 -12.44 -17.34
CA PRO A 367 -33.96 -13.20 -16.22
C PRO A 367 -35.03 -14.16 -16.75
N LEU A 368 -34.81 -15.46 -16.55
CA LEU A 368 -35.79 -16.51 -16.86
C LEU A 368 -37.18 -16.11 -16.34
N SER A 369 -38.20 -16.24 -17.19
CA SER A 369 -39.58 -15.97 -16.82
C SER A 369 -39.96 -16.83 -15.61
N ARG A 370 -40.80 -16.28 -14.73
CA ARG A 370 -41.31 -16.97 -13.52
C ARG A 370 -42.06 -18.28 -13.82
N GLU A 371 -42.37 -18.55 -15.09
CA GLU A 371 -43.01 -19.78 -15.56
C GLU A 371 -42.05 -20.98 -15.63
N VAL A 372 -40.74 -20.75 -15.45
CA VAL A 372 -39.72 -21.81 -15.44
C VAL A 372 -39.47 -22.37 -14.03
N PHE A 373 -40.17 -21.88 -13.00
CA PHE A 373 -40.08 -22.38 -11.61
C PHE A 373 -41.34 -23.10 -11.15
#